data_AF-J5RNV2-F1
#
_entry.id   AF-J5RNV2-F1
#
_cell.length_a   1.000
_cell.length_b   1.000
_cell.length_c   1.000
_cell.angle_alpha   90.00
_cell.angle_beta   90.00
_cell.angle_gamma   90.00
#
_symmetry.space_group_name_H-M   'P 1'
#
loop_
_entity.id
_entity.type
_entity.pdbx_description
1 polymer ?
#
loop_
_entity_poly.entity_id
_entity_poly.type
_entity_poly.pdbx_seq_one_letter_code
_entity_poly.pdbx_strand_id
1 'polypeptide(L)'
;MCVKWQESAFPLTFISLSELHIQIAHTYLPLSMSAEDYKNLPVTVEKPIPVVYDLGNLAAFDSNILDKNDLDSSNAKREEKIKSLTRDNVQLLINQLLSLPMKSTTESAGGTSGQSSVMTLLQLPNATTELPREKPLPKVKAMTKWQKFAAKKGIKPKERAGKMVYDEASGEWVPKWGYKGANKKLDDQWLVEVDDKEKGTDNELIDPITLNTAERKRMVKKNEKRHKRCLNNAL
;
A
#
# COMPACT_ATOMS: atom_id res chain seq x y z
N MET A 1 11.53 65.53 45.55
CA MET A 1 10.91 65.61 46.89
C MET A 1 10.43 64.22 47.26
N CYS A 2 11.02 63.67 48.33
CA CYS A 2 10.76 62.34 48.85
C CYS A 2 9.50 62.38 49.71
N VAL A 3 8.49 61.56 49.39
CA VAL A 3 7.28 61.43 50.22
C VAL A 3 7.19 59.99 50.69
N LYS A 4 7.43 59.84 51.99
CA LYS A 4 7.29 58.61 52.78
C LYS A 4 5.87 58.07 52.66
N TRP A 5 5.73 56.79 52.36
CA TRP A 5 4.49 56.05 52.54
C TRP A 5 4.54 55.25 53.84
N GLN A 6 3.44 55.35 54.55
CA GLN A 6 3.20 54.92 55.92
C GLN A 6 2.69 53.48 55.91
N GLU A 7 3.41 52.57 56.57
CA GLU A 7 2.97 51.18 56.76
C GLU A 7 1.79 51.15 57.73
N SER A 8 0.67 50.59 57.28
CA SER A 8 -0.47 50.21 58.13
C SER A 8 -0.75 48.73 57.92
N ALA A 9 -0.70 47.98 59.01
CA ALA A 9 -0.93 46.55 59.06
C ALA A 9 -2.43 46.25 58.95
N PHE A 10 -2.80 45.35 58.01
CA PHE A 10 -4.06 44.63 58.01
C PHE A 10 -3.78 43.14 57.70
N PRO A 11 -4.47 42.19 58.35
CA PRO A 11 -4.12 40.78 58.30
C PRO A 11 -4.50 40.18 56.95
N LEU A 12 -3.51 39.64 56.24
CA LEU A 12 -3.71 38.82 55.05
C LEU A 12 -4.27 37.47 55.49
N THR A 13 -5.58 37.26 55.31
CA THR A 13 -6.11 35.90 55.22
C THR A 13 -5.67 35.33 53.88
N PHE A 14 -4.84 34.31 53.96
CA PHE A 14 -4.28 33.59 52.82
C PHE A 14 -5.39 32.71 52.23
N ILE A 15 -6.18 33.23 51.30
CA ILE A 15 -7.16 32.44 50.55
C ILE A 15 -6.39 31.69 49.45
N SER A 16 -6.34 30.38 49.61
CA SER A 16 -5.66 29.44 48.71
C SER A 16 -6.23 29.53 47.29
N LEU A 17 -5.35 29.63 46.29
CA LEU A 17 -5.66 29.53 44.86
C LEU A 17 -6.31 28.19 44.45
N SER A 18 -6.44 27.22 45.37
CA SER A 18 -7.15 25.96 45.15
C SER A 18 -8.67 26.07 45.19
N GLU A 19 -9.25 27.09 45.85
CA GLU A 19 -10.71 27.18 46.00
C GLU A 19 -11.41 27.76 44.76
N LEU A 20 -10.71 28.55 43.94
CA LEU A 20 -11.28 29.14 42.71
C LEU A 20 -11.32 28.19 41.52
N HIS A 21 -10.53 27.10 41.53
CA HIS A 21 -10.54 26.09 40.46
C HIS A 21 -11.65 25.03 40.61
N ILE A 22 -12.31 24.96 41.77
CA ILE A 22 -13.30 23.92 42.05
C ILE A 22 -14.72 24.34 41.63
N GLN A 23 -14.99 25.65 41.50
CA GLN A 23 -16.35 26.13 41.20
C GLN A 23 -16.73 26.14 39.71
N ILE A 24 -15.80 25.92 38.76
CA ILE A 24 -16.08 25.97 37.31
C ILE A 24 -16.32 24.58 36.71
N ALA A 25 -15.97 23.48 37.40
CA ALA A 25 -16.03 22.13 36.85
C ALA A 25 -17.34 21.35 37.11
N HIS A 26 -18.35 21.96 37.75
CA HIS A 26 -19.58 21.26 38.16
C HIS A 26 -20.81 21.50 37.26
N THR A 27 -20.69 22.28 36.20
CA THR A 27 -21.72 22.38 35.16
C THR A 27 -21.19 21.71 33.91
N TYR A 28 -21.99 20.81 33.31
CA TYR A 28 -21.64 19.91 32.19
C TYR A 28 -20.93 18.60 32.53
N LEU A 29 -21.39 17.90 33.57
CA LEU A 29 -21.38 16.44 33.53
C LEU A 29 -22.63 15.98 32.76
N PRO A 30 -22.52 15.29 31.62
CA PRO A 30 -23.69 14.63 31.03
C PRO A 30 -24.18 13.59 32.05
N LEU A 31 -25.47 13.64 32.35
CA LEU A 31 -26.18 12.64 33.16
C LEU A 31 -25.71 11.23 32.76
N SER A 32 -25.14 10.49 33.71
CA SER A 32 -24.78 9.09 33.50
C SER A 32 -26.07 8.27 33.38
N MET A 33 -26.58 8.13 32.16
CA MET A 33 -27.71 7.28 31.84
C MET A 33 -27.33 5.80 32.08
N SER A 34 -28.28 4.99 32.54
CA SER A 34 -28.04 3.57 32.86
C SER A 34 -28.07 2.70 31.61
N ALA A 35 -27.46 1.50 31.65
CA ALA A 35 -27.42 0.56 30.51
C ALA A 35 -28.81 0.20 29.94
N GLU A 36 -29.83 0.18 30.81
CA GLU A 36 -31.21 -0.08 30.42
C GLU A 36 -31.87 1.13 29.75
N ASP A 37 -31.46 2.34 30.10
CA ASP A 37 -31.93 3.55 29.42
C ASP A 37 -31.45 3.55 27.97
N TYR A 38 -30.19 3.18 27.71
CA TYR A 38 -29.62 3.11 26.35
C TYR A 38 -30.35 2.13 25.42
N LYS A 39 -30.92 1.02 25.95
CA LYS A 39 -31.69 0.06 25.15
C LYS A 39 -33.02 0.62 24.66
N ASN A 40 -33.56 1.62 25.36
CA ASN A 40 -34.86 2.22 25.07
C ASN A 40 -34.76 3.49 24.20
N LEU A 41 -33.55 3.96 23.88
CA LEU A 41 -33.39 5.09 22.97
C LEU A 41 -33.69 4.69 21.52
N PRO A 42 -34.35 5.55 20.74
CA PRO A 42 -34.65 5.26 19.35
C PRO A 42 -33.37 5.26 18.51
N VAL A 43 -33.09 4.14 17.85
CA VAL A 43 -31.94 3.96 16.93
C VAL A 43 -32.34 4.09 15.46
N THR A 44 -33.64 4.06 15.16
CA THR A 44 -34.19 4.20 13.81
C THR A 44 -34.51 5.67 13.53
N VAL A 45 -34.07 6.15 12.37
CA VAL A 45 -34.34 7.52 11.91
C VAL A 45 -35.11 7.44 10.60
N GLU A 46 -36.26 8.12 10.54
CA GLU A 46 -37.07 8.20 9.34
C GLU A 46 -36.79 9.50 8.59
N LYS A 47 -36.63 9.41 7.27
CA LYS A 47 -36.42 10.56 6.38
C LYS A 47 -37.40 10.49 5.20
N PRO A 48 -37.90 11.64 4.69
CA PRO A 48 -38.81 11.66 3.56
C PRO A 48 -38.21 11.06 2.29
N ILE A 49 -36.95 11.40 1.99
CA ILE A 49 -36.19 10.85 0.86
C ILE A 49 -35.16 9.86 1.41
N PRO A 50 -35.09 8.63 0.88
CA PRO A 50 -34.11 7.64 1.32
C PRO A 50 -32.67 8.09 1.00
N VAL A 51 -31.76 7.80 1.92
CA VAL A 51 -30.33 8.12 1.80
C VAL A 51 -29.64 7.11 0.87
N VAL A 52 -28.74 7.58 0.02
CA VAL A 52 -27.91 6.74 -0.85
C VAL A 52 -26.57 6.46 -0.15
N TYR A 53 -26.12 5.21 -0.12
CA TYR A 53 -24.91 4.80 0.59
C TYR A 53 -23.80 4.35 -0.35
N ASP A 54 -22.56 4.72 -0.02
CA ASP A 54 -21.35 4.15 -0.61
C ASP A 54 -20.51 3.55 0.52
N LEU A 55 -20.84 2.31 0.89
CA LEU A 55 -20.22 1.61 2.02
C LEU A 55 -18.73 1.30 1.79
N GLY A 56 -18.28 1.23 0.53
CA GLY A 56 -16.86 1.05 0.21
C GLY A 56 -16.01 2.26 0.60
N ASN A 57 -16.59 3.46 0.53
CA ASN A 57 -15.97 4.72 0.95
C ASN A 57 -16.48 5.24 2.30
N LEU A 58 -17.32 4.46 3.01
CA LEU A 58 -17.99 4.84 4.25
C LEU A 58 -18.74 6.19 4.15
N ALA A 59 -19.41 6.43 3.02
CA ALA A 59 -20.11 7.68 2.74
C ALA A 59 -21.64 7.48 2.67
N ALA A 60 -22.37 8.51 3.10
CA ALA A 60 -23.83 8.59 3.01
C ALA A 60 -24.23 9.92 2.35
N PHE A 61 -25.01 9.85 1.27
CA PHE A 61 -25.46 10.98 0.48
C PHE A 61 -26.93 11.28 0.78
N ASP A 62 -27.16 12.38 1.49
CA ASP A 62 -28.48 12.85 1.89
C ASP A 62 -28.97 13.95 0.93
N SER A 63 -30.06 13.70 0.21
CA SER A 63 -30.66 14.64 -0.76
C SER A 63 -31.91 15.36 -0.22
N ASN A 64 -32.15 15.30 1.10
CA ASN A 64 -33.26 15.99 1.74
C ASN A 64 -33.10 17.52 1.72
N ILE A 65 -34.23 18.24 1.74
CA ILE A 65 -34.27 19.70 1.67
C ILE A 65 -33.72 20.31 2.96
N LEU A 66 -32.88 21.34 2.85
CA LEU A 66 -32.31 22.08 3.97
C LEU A 66 -32.94 23.49 4.06
N ASP A 67 -33.23 23.95 5.28
CA ASP A 67 -33.66 25.33 5.51
C ASP A 67 -32.44 26.26 5.55
N LYS A 68 -32.43 27.26 4.67
CA LYS A 68 -31.35 28.24 4.56
C LYS A 68 -31.23 29.10 5.81
N ASN A 69 -32.33 29.42 6.48
CA ASN A 69 -32.32 30.29 7.66
C ASN A 69 -31.72 29.58 8.88
N ASP A 70 -31.89 28.26 8.97
CA ASP A 70 -31.30 27.43 10.02
C ASP A 70 -29.77 27.30 9.87
N LEU A 71 -29.25 27.43 8.64
CA LEU A 71 -27.83 27.29 8.31
C LEU A 71 -27.09 28.63 8.18
N ASP A 72 -27.78 29.76 8.40
CA ASP A 72 -27.18 31.07 8.26
C ASP A 72 -26.13 31.35 9.34
N SER A 73 -25.09 32.09 8.96
CA SER A 73 -23.96 32.43 9.84
C SER A 73 -24.36 33.24 11.07
N SER A 74 -25.48 33.97 11.01
CA SER A 74 -25.99 34.78 12.13
C SER A 74 -26.79 33.97 13.17
N ASN A 75 -27.14 32.73 12.86
CA ASN A 75 -28.01 31.92 13.71
C ASN A 75 -27.23 31.27 14.86
N ALA A 76 -27.61 31.58 16.10
CA ALA A 76 -26.97 31.05 17.30
C ALA A 76 -27.13 29.52 17.46
N LYS A 77 -28.18 28.91 16.89
CA LYS A 77 -28.48 27.46 16.99
C LYS A 77 -27.99 26.65 15.79
N ARG A 78 -27.20 27.25 14.89
CA ARG A 78 -26.70 26.63 13.67
C ARG A 78 -25.99 25.30 13.92
N GLU A 79 -25.04 25.27 14.86
CA GLU A 79 -24.23 24.09 15.15
C GLU A 79 -25.06 22.93 15.73
N GLU A 80 -26.06 23.23 16.56
CA GLU A 80 -26.97 22.22 17.09
C GLU A 80 -27.78 21.54 15.97
N LYS A 81 -28.23 22.31 14.99
CA LYS A 81 -28.95 21.81 13.81
C LYS A 81 -28.05 20.94 12.92
N ILE A 82 -26.84 21.40 12.62
CA ILE A 82 -25.86 20.62 11.83
C ILE A 82 -25.51 19.32 12.54
N LYS A 83 -25.28 19.38 13.86
CA LYS A 83 -24.99 18.21 14.69
C LYS A 83 -26.15 17.23 14.69
N SER A 84 -27.39 17.69 14.86
CA SER A 84 -28.58 16.82 14.83
C SER A 84 -28.73 16.14 13.47
N LEU A 85 -28.66 16.90 12.37
CA LEU A 85 -28.78 16.38 11.01
C LEU A 85 -27.67 15.36 10.68
N THR A 86 -26.44 15.64 11.10
CA THR A 86 -25.29 14.75 10.88
C THR A 86 -25.40 13.50 11.74
N ARG A 87 -25.85 13.62 13.00
CA ARG A 87 -26.12 12.47 13.89
C ARG A 87 -27.09 11.49 13.24
N ASP A 88 -28.17 12.00 12.63
CA ASP A 88 -29.15 11.18 11.92
C ASP A 88 -28.54 10.41 10.75
N ASN A 89 -27.72 11.08 9.93
CA ASN A 89 -27.02 10.45 8.80
C ASN A 89 -26.01 9.39 9.25
N VAL A 90 -25.23 9.68 10.30
CA VAL A 90 -24.25 8.73 10.86
C VAL A 90 -24.96 7.54 11.48
N GLN A 91 -26.08 7.73 12.17
CA GLN A 91 -26.87 6.63 12.74
C GLN A 91 -27.31 5.67 11.63
N LEU A 92 -27.86 6.20 10.53
CA LEU A 92 -28.26 5.40 9.38
C LEU A 92 -27.07 4.66 8.74
N LEU A 93 -25.91 5.32 8.61
CA LEU A 93 -24.70 4.71 8.08
C LEU A 93 -24.19 3.55 8.96
N ILE A 94 -24.14 3.75 10.28
CA ILE A 94 -23.70 2.71 11.23
C ILE A 94 -24.67 1.52 11.22
N ASN A 95 -25.98 1.78 11.15
CA ASN A 95 -26.98 0.72 11.04
C ASN A 95 -26.72 -0.17 9.81
N GLN A 96 -26.37 0.43 8.66
CA GLN A 96 -26.01 -0.33 7.46
C GLN A 96 -24.68 -1.09 7.63
N LEU A 97 -23.66 -0.45 8.21
CA LEU A 97 -22.33 -1.07 8.40
C LEU A 97 -22.39 -2.30 9.31
N LEU A 98 -23.12 -2.22 10.42
CA LEU A 98 -23.25 -3.32 11.37
C LEU A 98 -24.11 -4.49 10.84
N SER A 99 -24.86 -4.27 9.77
CA SER A 99 -25.61 -5.33 9.07
C SER A 99 -24.75 -6.13 8.07
N LEU A 100 -23.51 -5.68 7.79
CA LEU A 100 -22.63 -6.34 6.84
C LEU A 100 -22.05 -7.66 7.38
N PRO A 101 -21.67 -8.61 6.50
CA PRO A 101 -20.99 -9.83 6.90
C PRO A 101 -19.69 -9.54 7.65
N MET A 102 -19.50 -10.20 8.78
CA MET A 102 -18.30 -10.09 9.60
C MET A 102 -17.37 -11.29 9.40
N LYS A 103 -16.08 -11.02 9.21
CA LYS A 103 -15.03 -12.05 9.13
C LYS A 103 -14.29 -12.09 10.46
N SER A 104 -14.37 -13.23 11.14
CA SER A 104 -13.50 -13.58 12.26
C SER A 104 -12.46 -14.61 11.80
N THR A 105 -11.22 -14.43 12.23
CA THR A 105 -10.15 -15.42 12.02
C THR A 105 -9.91 -16.18 13.31
N THR A 106 -9.42 -17.42 13.21
CA THR A 106 -8.98 -18.21 14.38
C THR A 106 -7.46 -18.17 14.57
N GLU A 107 -6.77 -17.33 13.81
CA GLU A 107 -5.32 -17.25 13.83
C GLU A 107 -4.84 -16.55 15.11
N SER A 108 -3.97 -17.25 15.85
CA SER A 108 -3.36 -16.74 17.08
C SER A 108 -2.29 -15.69 16.77
N ALA A 109 -1.81 -14.99 17.81
CA ALA A 109 -0.99 -13.78 17.78
C ALA A 109 0.43 -13.89 17.14
N GLY A 110 0.66 -14.84 16.23
CA GLY A 110 1.93 -15.06 15.52
C GLY A 110 1.82 -15.18 14.00
N GLY A 111 0.66 -14.91 13.40
CA GLY A 111 0.49 -14.89 11.95
C GLY A 111 1.31 -13.77 11.30
N THR A 112 2.17 -14.10 10.34
CA THR A 112 3.07 -13.13 9.66
C THR A 112 2.36 -12.17 8.72
N SER A 113 1.07 -12.38 8.44
CA SER A 113 0.35 -11.69 7.37
C SER A 113 -1.12 -11.36 7.67
N GLY A 114 -1.53 -11.33 8.96
CA GLY A 114 -2.96 -11.27 9.23
C GLY A 114 -3.42 -10.85 10.62
N GLN A 115 -4.76 -10.79 10.70
CA GLN A 115 -5.59 -10.36 11.84
C GLN A 115 -5.56 -11.38 12.98
N SER A 116 -5.52 -10.88 14.21
CA SER A 116 -5.63 -11.68 15.43
C SER A 116 -7.06 -12.16 15.65
N SER A 117 -7.23 -13.32 16.29
CA SER A 117 -8.52 -13.95 16.59
C SER A 117 -9.49 -13.11 17.45
N VAL A 118 -8.99 -12.07 18.12
CA VAL A 118 -9.81 -11.14 18.92
C VAL A 118 -10.44 -10.04 18.05
N MET A 119 -9.98 -9.84 16.81
CA MET A 119 -10.47 -8.78 15.93
C MET A 119 -11.55 -9.32 14.98
N THR A 120 -12.72 -8.68 15.01
CA THR A 120 -13.79 -8.90 14.03
C THR A 120 -13.78 -7.77 13.04
N LEU A 121 -13.64 -8.07 11.75
CA LEU A 121 -13.70 -7.05 10.70
C LEU A 121 -14.97 -7.20 9.86
N LEU A 122 -15.53 -6.05 9.46
CA LEU A 122 -16.64 -5.99 8.52
C LEU A 122 -16.12 -6.13 7.09
N GLN A 123 -16.79 -6.96 6.29
CA GLN A 123 -16.48 -7.10 4.88
C GLN A 123 -17.21 -6.01 4.08
N LEU A 124 -16.46 -4.96 3.72
CA LEU A 124 -16.99 -3.85 2.94
C LEU A 124 -17.18 -4.24 1.46
N PRO A 125 -18.24 -3.76 0.79
CA PRO A 125 -18.38 -3.89 -0.65
C PRO A 125 -17.39 -2.98 -1.39
N ASN A 126 -17.26 -3.18 -2.69
CA ASN A 126 -16.46 -2.29 -3.54
C ASN A 126 -17.07 -0.88 -3.57
N ALA A 127 -16.22 0.14 -3.61
CA ALA A 127 -16.63 1.53 -3.74
C ALA A 127 -17.43 1.74 -5.04
N THR A 128 -18.55 2.45 -4.92
CA THR A 128 -19.44 2.77 -6.05
C THR A 128 -19.11 4.11 -6.70
N THR A 129 -18.52 5.03 -5.94
CA THR A 129 -18.10 6.34 -6.45
C THR A 129 -16.91 6.21 -7.40
N GLU A 130 -17.10 6.57 -8.67
CA GLU A 130 -16.03 6.57 -9.67
C GLU A 130 -15.06 7.72 -9.42
N LEU A 131 -13.88 7.41 -8.90
CA LEU A 131 -12.81 8.38 -8.69
C LEU A 131 -11.78 8.32 -9.81
N PRO A 132 -11.28 9.48 -10.29
CA PRO A 132 -10.24 9.51 -11.31
C PRO A 132 -8.95 8.88 -10.77
N ARG A 133 -8.28 8.08 -11.61
CA ARG A 133 -7.00 7.45 -11.26
C ARG A 133 -5.88 8.50 -11.22
N GLU A 134 -4.98 8.37 -10.25
CA GLU A 134 -3.73 9.16 -10.21
C GLU A 134 -2.84 8.91 -11.42
N LYS A 135 -2.74 7.63 -11.84
CA LYS A 135 -1.84 7.19 -12.92
C LYS A 135 -2.62 6.53 -14.04
N PRO A 136 -2.19 6.76 -15.31
CA PRO A 136 -2.77 6.05 -16.44
C PRO A 136 -2.57 4.55 -16.28
N LEU A 137 -3.41 3.77 -16.96
CA LEU A 137 -3.25 2.33 -17.00
C LEU A 137 -1.85 1.99 -17.57
N PRO A 138 -1.19 0.95 -17.02
CA PRO A 138 0.09 0.53 -17.55
C PRO A 138 -0.07 0.17 -19.04
N LYS A 139 0.67 0.86 -19.91
CA LYS A 139 0.60 0.64 -21.35
C LYS A 139 0.97 -0.82 -21.67
N VAL A 140 0.25 -1.41 -22.63
CA VAL A 140 0.54 -2.77 -23.10
C VAL A 140 1.98 -2.78 -23.63
N LYS A 141 2.79 -3.72 -23.14
CA LYS A 141 4.20 -3.84 -23.54
C LYS A 141 4.28 -4.12 -25.03
N ALA A 142 4.96 -3.24 -25.77
CA ALA A 142 5.19 -3.44 -27.19
C ALA A 142 5.97 -4.75 -27.42
N MET A 143 5.52 -5.54 -28.42
CA MET A 143 6.19 -6.80 -28.75
C MET A 143 7.61 -6.53 -29.27
N THR A 144 8.59 -7.19 -28.65
CA THR A 144 9.98 -7.16 -29.11
C THR A 144 10.13 -7.82 -30.49
N LYS A 145 11.18 -7.49 -31.23
CA LYS A 145 11.45 -8.09 -32.55
C LYS A 145 11.54 -9.63 -32.48
N TRP A 146 12.08 -10.16 -31.40
CA TRP A 146 12.12 -11.61 -31.16
C TRP A 146 10.74 -12.21 -30.94
N GLN A 147 9.89 -11.57 -30.13
CA GLN A 147 8.51 -12.03 -29.94
C GLN A 147 7.70 -12.00 -31.25
N LYS A 148 7.87 -10.95 -32.07
CA LYS A 148 7.27 -10.88 -33.41
C LYS A 148 7.74 -12.04 -34.31
N PHE A 149 9.03 -12.37 -34.25
CA PHE A 149 9.60 -13.49 -34.99
C PHE A 149 9.10 -14.85 -34.48
N ALA A 150 9.13 -15.05 -33.16
CA ALA A 150 8.69 -16.27 -32.51
C ALA A 150 7.20 -16.55 -32.77
N ALA A 151 6.34 -15.52 -32.72
CA ALA A 151 4.93 -15.63 -33.06
C ALA A 151 4.72 -16.03 -34.52
N LYS A 152 5.44 -15.40 -35.47
CA LYS A 152 5.36 -15.75 -36.91
C LYS A 152 5.85 -17.17 -37.22
N LYS A 153 6.81 -17.68 -36.45
CA LYS A 153 7.38 -19.02 -36.63
C LYS A 153 6.72 -20.09 -35.75
N GLY A 154 5.78 -19.73 -34.88
CA GLY A 154 5.17 -20.65 -33.93
C GLY A 154 6.15 -21.21 -32.89
N ILE A 155 7.23 -20.50 -32.58
CA ILE A 155 8.23 -20.95 -31.61
C ILE A 155 7.64 -20.80 -30.21
N LYS A 156 7.30 -21.93 -29.59
CA LYS A 156 6.83 -21.98 -28.21
C LYS A 156 7.96 -21.61 -27.24
N PRO A 157 7.68 -20.89 -26.14
CA PRO A 157 8.67 -20.64 -25.11
C PRO A 157 9.16 -21.97 -24.53
N LYS A 158 10.47 -22.08 -24.32
CA LYS A 158 11.05 -23.25 -23.66
C LYS A 158 10.59 -23.31 -22.21
N GLU A 159 10.40 -24.52 -21.70
CA GLU A 159 10.14 -24.74 -20.28
C GLU A 159 11.29 -24.18 -19.44
N ARG A 160 10.94 -23.49 -18.35
CA ARG A 160 11.92 -22.93 -17.42
C ARG A 160 12.45 -24.04 -16.52
N ALA A 161 13.20 -24.97 -17.09
CA ALA A 161 13.99 -25.92 -16.33
C ALA A 161 14.97 -25.16 -15.43
N GLY A 162 15.22 -25.68 -14.24
CA GLY A 162 16.06 -25.06 -13.23
C GLY A 162 17.48 -24.73 -13.69
N LYS A 163 18.21 -24.07 -12.80
CA LYS A 163 19.55 -23.55 -13.06
C LYS A 163 20.62 -24.65 -13.14
N MET A 164 20.38 -25.84 -12.62
CA MET A 164 21.37 -26.92 -12.50
C MET A 164 21.45 -27.80 -13.77
N VAL A 165 22.63 -28.31 -14.07
CA VAL A 165 22.94 -29.34 -15.08
C VAL A 165 23.84 -30.37 -14.44
N TYR A 166 23.60 -31.64 -14.74
CA TYR A 166 24.43 -32.72 -14.28
C TYR A 166 25.73 -32.76 -15.10
N ASP A 167 26.86 -32.82 -14.42
CA ASP A 167 28.18 -32.93 -15.03
C ASP A 167 28.66 -34.38 -14.94
N GLU A 168 28.69 -35.09 -16.07
CA GLU A 168 29.01 -36.53 -16.11
C GLU A 168 30.44 -36.85 -15.66
N ALA A 169 31.39 -35.91 -15.82
CA ALA A 169 32.79 -36.12 -15.46
C ALA A 169 33.05 -36.01 -13.95
N SER A 170 32.34 -35.10 -13.26
CA SER A 170 32.48 -34.88 -11.82
C SER A 170 31.40 -35.61 -11.00
N GLY A 171 30.33 -36.07 -11.65
CA GLY A 171 29.18 -36.69 -11.00
C GLY A 171 28.31 -35.72 -10.18
N GLU A 172 28.56 -34.41 -10.29
CA GLU A 172 27.91 -33.37 -9.49
C GLU A 172 26.91 -32.54 -10.31
N TRP A 173 25.94 -31.95 -9.62
CA TRP A 173 25.06 -30.93 -10.20
C TRP A 173 25.76 -29.58 -10.21
N VAL A 174 26.08 -29.09 -11.41
CA VAL A 174 26.75 -27.80 -11.61
C VAL A 174 25.76 -26.79 -12.21
N PRO A 175 25.73 -25.54 -11.76
CA PRO A 175 24.85 -24.53 -12.36
C PRO A 175 25.24 -24.21 -13.82
N LYS A 176 24.24 -24.04 -14.69
CA LYS A 176 24.40 -23.60 -16.09
C LYS A 176 25.16 -22.27 -16.21
N TRP A 177 24.90 -21.36 -15.28
CA TRP A 177 25.49 -20.02 -15.21
C TRP A 177 25.58 -19.57 -13.74
N GLY A 178 26.49 -18.65 -13.38
CA GLY A 178 26.68 -18.20 -12.00
C GLY A 178 28.00 -18.67 -11.39
N TYR A 179 28.02 -18.93 -10.08
CA TYR A 179 29.22 -19.43 -9.37
C TYR A 179 29.66 -20.78 -9.92
N LYS A 180 30.94 -20.89 -10.32
CA LYS A 180 31.52 -22.07 -11.00
C LYS A 180 30.63 -22.62 -12.13
N GLY A 181 29.98 -21.74 -12.87
CA GLY A 181 29.00 -22.13 -13.88
C GLY A 181 29.64 -22.87 -15.06
N ALA A 182 28.90 -23.81 -15.66
CA ALA A 182 29.39 -24.65 -16.76
C ALA A 182 29.96 -23.85 -17.95
N ASN A 183 29.49 -22.62 -18.18
CA ASN A 183 30.00 -21.73 -19.23
C ASN A 183 31.47 -21.30 -19.08
N LYS A 184 32.07 -21.46 -17.88
CA LYS A 184 33.47 -21.09 -17.59
C LYS A 184 34.40 -22.30 -17.43
N LYS A 185 33.92 -23.53 -17.68
CA LYS A 185 34.75 -24.74 -17.56
C LYS A 185 36.01 -24.69 -18.42
N LEU A 186 35.94 -24.07 -19.60
CA LEU A 186 37.11 -23.87 -20.48
C LEU A 186 38.13 -22.90 -19.87
N ASP A 187 37.66 -21.87 -19.16
CA ASP A 187 38.54 -20.87 -18.52
C ASP A 187 39.28 -21.48 -17.31
N ASP A 188 38.70 -22.48 -16.64
CA ASP A 188 39.25 -23.15 -15.46
C ASP A 188 40.07 -24.42 -15.80
N GLN A 189 40.09 -24.84 -17.06
CA GLN A 189 40.78 -26.05 -17.52
C GLN A 189 42.29 -25.82 -17.56
N TRP A 190 43.05 -26.76 -16.98
CA TRP A 190 44.52 -26.67 -16.85
C TRP A 190 45.28 -26.85 -18.18
N LEU A 191 44.65 -27.48 -19.18
CA LEU A 191 45.19 -27.69 -20.53
C LEU A 191 44.06 -27.55 -21.55
N VAL A 192 44.23 -26.64 -22.52
CA VAL A 192 43.31 -26.43 -23.64
C VAL A 192 44.01 -26.86 -24.91
N GLU A 193 43.46 -27.86 -25.59
CA GLU A 193 43.97 -28.32 -26.89
C GLU A 193 43.63 -27.28 -27.96
N VAL A 194 44.61 -26.93 -28.80
CA VAL A 194 44.40 -26.03 -29.94
C VAL A 194 43.80 -26.86 -31.08
N ASP A 195 42.63 -26.47 -31.55
CA ASP A 195 41.95 -27.12 -32.67
C ASP A 195 42.83 -27.10 -33.94
N ASP A 196 42.88 -28.22 -34.66
CA ASP A 196 43.66 -28.38 -35.90
C ASP A 196 43.30 -27.37 -37.01
N LYS A 197 42.15 -26.69 -36.87
CA LYS A 197 41.66 -25.67 -37.81
C LYS A 197 42.30 -24.29 -37.63
N GLU A 198 42.87 -24.02 -36.46
CA GLU A 198 43.51 -22.74 -36.13
C GLU A 198 45.02 -22.77 -36.49
N LYS A 199 45.57 -23.95 -36.80
CA LYS A 199 46.96 -24.14 -37.23
C LYS A 199 47.23 -23.42 -38.56
N GLY A 200 48.18 -22.48 -38.57
CA GLY A 200 48.57 -21.68 -39.75
C GLY A 200 47.81 -20.37 -39.94
N THR A 201 47.05 -19.89 -38.94
CA THR A 201 46.39 -18.58 -38.97
C THR A 201 47.00 -17.60 -37.96
N ASP A 202 46.77 -16.29 -38.13
CA ASP A 202 47.24 -15.25 -37.19
C ASP A 202 46.76 -15.46 -35.72
N ASN A 203 45.74 -16.30 -35.52
CA ASN A 203 45.22 -16.64 -34.19
C ASN A 203 45.98 -17.78 -33.49
N GLU A 204 46.88 -18.49 -34.19
CA GLU A 204 47.65 -19.61 -33.62
C GLU A 204 48.54 -19.17 -32.44
N LEU A 205 48.97 -17.91 -32.43
CA LEU A 205 49.83 -17.35 -31.39
C LEU A 205 49.04 -16.73 -30.21
N ILE A 206 47.70 -16.75 -30.24
CA ILE A 206 46.84 -16.11 -29.24
C ILE A 206 46.25 -17.17 -28.31
N ASP A 207 46.25 -16.89 -27.01
CA ASP A 207 45.69 -17.79 -25.99
C ASP A 207 44.18 -18.07 -26.24
N PRO A 208 43.77 -19.34 -26.42
CA PRO A 208 42.38 -19.73 -26.70
C PRO A 208 41.39 -19.28 -25.61
N ILE A 209 41.81 -19.17 -24.34
CA ILE A 209 40.95 -18.69 -23.24
C ILE A 209 40.58 -17.22 -23.43
N THR A 210 41.54 -16.42 -23.90
CA THR A 210 41.32 -14.99 -24.16
C THR A 210 40.38 -14.76 -25.34
N LEU A 211 40.49 -15.58 -26.39
CA LEU A 211 39.59 -15.57 -27.54
C LEU A 211 38.15 -15.89 -27.10
N ASN A 212 37.93 -16.98 -26.37
CA ASN A 212 36.61 -17.37 -25.88
C ASN A 212 35.99 -16.27 -24.97
N THR A 213 36.81 -15.70 -24.07
CA THR A 213 36.37 -14.59 -23.23
C THR A 213 35.98 -13.35 -24.05
N ALA A 214 36.74 -13.02 -25.10
CA ALA A 214 36.44 -11.91 -26.01
C ALA A 214 35.14 -12.14 -26.79
N GLU A 215 34.93 -13.35 -27.30
CA GLU A 215 33.69 -13.76 -27.99
C GLU A 215 32.48 -13.66 -27.08
N ARG A 216 32.58 -14.17 -25.85
CA ARG A 216 31.52 -14.08 -24.83
C ARG A 216 31.15 -12.63 -24.56
N LYS A 217 32.15 -11.76 -24.34
CA LYS A 217 31.96 -10.31 -24.15
C LYS A 217 31.31 -9.65 -25.38
N ARG A 218 31.71 -10.04 -26.59
CA ARG A 218 31.12 -9.55 -27.85
C ARG A 218 29.63 -9.89 -27.94
N MET A 219 29.25 -11.12 -27.56
CA MET A 219 27.86 -11.56 -27.55
C MET A 219 27.01 -10.85 -26.50
N VAL A 220 27.55 -10.62 -25.31
CA VAL A 220 26.89 -9.82 -24.25
C VAL A 220 26.63 -8.39 -24.73
N LYS A 221 27.67 -7.69 -25.23
CA LYS A 221 27.53 -6.33 -25.79
C LYS A 221 26.50 -6.27 -26.93
N LYS A 222 26.44 -7.30 -27.78
CA LYS A 222 25.45 -7.41 -28.86
C LYS A 222 24.02 -7.57 -28.31
N ASN A 223 23.83 -8.33 -27.23
CA ASN A 223 22.53 -8.47 -26.57
C ASN A 223 22.06 -7.17 -25.94
N GLU A 224 22.93 -6.48 -25.19
CA GLU A 224 22.64 -5.17 -24.59
C GLU A 224 22.27 -4.14 -25.66
N LYS A 225 23.00 -4.10 -26.78
CA LYS A 225 22.68 -3.22 -27.92
C LYS A 225 21.31 -3.55 -28.53
N ARG A 226 20.93 -4.83 -28.62
CA ARG A 226 19.60 -5.25 -29.08
C ARG A 226 18.51 -4.87 -28.08
N HIS A 227 18.77 -4.99 -26.78
CA HIS A 227 17.85 -4.60 -25.72
C HIS A 227 17.56 -3.09 -25.75
N LYS A 228 18.61 -2.25 -25.78
CA LYS A 228 18.46 -0.78 -25.90
C LYS A 228 17.65 -0.38 -27.14
N ARG A 229 17.91 -1.01 -28.29
CA ARG A 229 17.10 -0.80 -29.51
C ARG A 229 15.63 -1.19 -29.33
N CYS A 230 15.35 -2.28 -28.63
CA CYS A 230 13.96 -2.68 -28.35
C CYS A 230 13.27 -1.70 -27.41
N LEU A 231 13.96 -1.18 -26.39
CA LEU A 231 13.42 -0.16 -25.49
C LEU A 231 13.11 1.15 -26.23
N ASN A 232 14.06 1.63 -27.03
CA ASN A 232 13.87 2.86 -27.80
C ASN A 232 12.73 2.76 -28.82
N ASN A 233 12.51 1.58 -29.39
CA ASN A 233 11.39 1.35 -30.33
C ASN A 233 10.05 1.08 -29.61
N ALA A 234 10.05 0.95 -28.28
CA ALA A 234 8.86 0.68 -27.47
C ALA A 234 8.33 1.92 -26.74
N LEU A 235 9.11 3.00 -26.71
CA LEU A 235 8.66 4.34 -26.33
C LEU A 235 7.86 4.96 -27.49
#